data_AF-A0A8H3IXA8-F1
#
_entry.id   AF-A0A8H3IXA8-F1
#
_cell.length_a   1.000
_cell.length_b   1.000
_cell.length_c   1.000
_cell.angle_alpha   90.00
_cell.angle_beta   90.00
_cell.angle_gamma   90.00
#
_symmetry.space_group_name_H-M   'P 1'
#
loop_
_entity.id
_entity.type
_entity.pdbx_description
1 polymer ?
#
loop_
_entity_poly.entity_id
_entity_poly.type
_entity_poly.pdbx_seq_one_letter_code
_entity_poly.pdbx_strand_id
1 'polypeptide(L)'
;MSFKTSFLAASLLALASAGPLPKDVAAVLKRQLALPSEYPGYSTGPAVQPTGVIPTGVLTTAAATAPATTSTQSAGGNSSVGSVSTKGSVTGSVAVSSINDQDGNGAGTDAYKFYEGDGSTGAGWPATTDWASFNDMFEANKAVMKTSCSSIFGVPDNSDEEISAIHDSIEAVAQASKVDHRFILAIIMQESKGCVRVKTTNYGVRNPGLMQDHDGEATCNDDKTNQISTPCPDDTIAQMISEGTGGTAAGDGLAQGINQAGGNDVSAFYKAARIYNSGSIDASGDLGKGIATHCYASDVANRLTGWVNAQTGCTLDPASA
;
A
#
# COMPACT_ATOMS: atom_id res chain seq x y z
N MET A 1 -26.05 -15.70 57.00
CA MET A 1 -25.60 -16.13 55.66
C MET A 1 -25.95 -15.02 54.69
N SER A 2 -24.92 -14.27 54.31
CA SER A 2 -24.94 -13.16 53.36
C SER A 2 -24.34 -13.67 52.07
N PHE A 3 -24.92 -13.37 50.91
CA PHE A 3 -24.28 -12.51 49.91
C PHE A 3 -25.26 -12.27 48.74
N LYS A 4 -25.57 -10.99 48.55
CA LYS A 4 -26.14 -10.41 47.32
C LYS A 4 -25.03 -10.37 46.27
N THR A 5 -25.37 -10.58 45.00
CA THR A 5 -24.60 -10.01 43.89
C THR A 5 -25.55 -9.62 42.75
N SER A 6 -25.60 -8.31 42.54
CA SER A 6 -26.33 -7.62 41.48
C SER A 6 -25.64 -7.83 40.12
N PHE A 7 -26.44 -7.98 39.07
CA PHE A 7 -25.99 -7.78 37.69
C PHE A 7 -25.82 -6.28 37.45
N LEU A 8 -24.58 -5.83 37.25
CA LEU A 8 -24.29 -4.53 36.62
C LEU A 8 -23.94 -4.81 35.14
N ALA A 9 -24.78 -4.30 34.25
CA ALA A 9 -24.41 -4.05 32.87
C ALA A 9 -23.47 -2.83 32.84
N ALA A 10 -22.25 -3.01 32.35
CA ALA A 10 -21.37 -1.91 31.99
C ALA A 10 -21.17 -1.95 30.48
N SER A 11 -21.89 -1.09 29.77
CA SER A 11 -21.53 -0.67 28.42
C SER A 11 -20.20 0.09 28.50
N LEU A 12 -19.14 -0.44 27.89
CA LEU A 12 -17.98 0.35 27.51
C LEU A 12 -18.09 0.65 26.02
N LEU A 13 -18.54 1.85 25.72
CA LEU A 13 -18.35 2.48 24.42
C LEU A 13 -16.92 3.05 24.43
N ALA A 14 -15.96 2.29 23.92
CA ALA A 14 -14.64 2.84 23.63
C ALA A 14 -14.71 3.52 22.26
N LEU A 15 -14.96 4.83 22.24
CA LEU A 15 -14.56 5.66 21.10
C LEU A 15 -13.04 5.65 21.07
N ALA A 16 -12.45 4.87 20.18
CA ALA A 16 -11.07 5.07 19.77
C ALA A 16 -11.00 6.40 19.01
N SER A 17 -10.75 7.49 19.73
CA SER A 17 -10.22 8.69 19.09
C SER A 17 -8.80 8.35 18.64
N ALA A 18 -8.61 8.09 17.35
CA ALA A 18 -7.29 8.07 16.75
C ALA A 18 -6.66 9.46 16.94
N GLY A 19 -5.86 9.61 18.00
CA GLY A 19 -5.00 10.77 18.13
C GLY A 19 -3.98 10.79 16.99
N PRO A 20 -3.43 11.96 16.65
CA PRO A 20 -2.36 12.04 15.66
C PRO A 20 -1.22 11.10 16.06
N LEU A 21 -0.71 10.33 15.09
CA LEU A 21 0.41 9.42 15.28
C LEU A 21 1.58 10.16 15.96
N PRO A 22 2.27 9.54 16.93
CA PRO A 22 3.47 10.12 17.53
C PRO A 22 4.47 10.52 16.43
N LYS A 23 5.15 11.65 16.60
CA LYS A 23 6.13 12.19 15.62
C LYS A 23 7.20 11.17 15.21
N ASP A 24 7.47 10.18 16.07
CA ASP A 24 8.42 9.10 15.82
C ASP A 24 7.94 8.12 14.73
N VAL A 25 6.62 7.91 14.58
CA VAL A 25 6.06 7.01 13.55
C VAL A 25 6.16 7.64 12.16
N ALA A 26 5.90 8.95 12.02
CA ALA A 26 6.09 9.65 10.75
C ALA A 26 7.56 9.62 10.29
N ALA A 27 8.51 9.68 11.23
CA ALA A 27 9.94 9.53 10.93
C ALA A 27 10.29 8.10 10.48
N VAL A 28 9.73 7.07 11.13
CA VAL A 28 9.91 5.67 10.71
C VAL A 28 9.27 5.40 9.34
N LEU A 29 8.06 5.91 9.09
CA LEU A 29 7.34 5.74 7.82
C LEU A 29 8.03 6.47 6.65
N LYS A 30 8.57 7.68 6.88
CA LYS A 30 9.41 8.38 5.89
C LYS A 30 10.69 7.61 5.59
N ARG A 31 11.29 6.96 6.59
CA ARG A 31 12.50 6.14 6.40
C ARG A 31 12.22 4.88 5.57
N GLN A 32 11.05 4.26 5.71
CA GLN A 32 10.67 3.10 4.89
C GLN A 32 10.30 3.45 3.43
N LEU A 33 10.26 4.74 3.08
CA LEU A 33 9.86 5.25 1.75
C LEU A 33 10.96 6.09 1.09
N ALA A 34 12.23 5.94 1.48
CA ALA A 34 13.29 6.52 0.67
C ALA A 34 13.30 5.84 -0.70
N LEU A 35 12.50 6.39 -1.61
CA LEU A 35 12.81 6.45 -3.02
C LEU A 35 14.26 6.92 -3.09
N PRO A 36 15.13 6.28 -3.89
CA PRO A 36 16.54 6.63 -3.94
C PRO A 36 16.68 8.14 -4.14
N SER A 37 17.04 8.84 -3.06
CA SER A 37 17.48 10.21 -3.12
C SER A 37 18.82 10.18 -3.83
N GLU A 38 18.89 10.87 -4.97
CA GLU A 38 20.13 11.32 -5.59
C GLU A 38 21.02 10.20 -6.16
N TYR A 39 20.90 9.98 -7.47
CA TYR A 39 22.07 9.59 -8.26
C TYR A 39 22.98 10.84 -8.38
N PRO A 40 24.21 10.83 -7.85
CA PRO A 40 25.11 11.96 -8.02
C PRO A 40 25.58 11.98 -9.48
N GLY A 41 25.08 12.93 -10.27
CA GLY A 41 25.51 13.03 -11.67
C GLY A 41 24.86 14.10 -12.56
N TYR A 42 23.86 14.86 -12.11
CA TYR A 42 23.25 15.87 -12.98
C TYR A 42 23.13 17.23 -12.28
N SER A 43 23.87 18.21 -12.81
CA SER A 43 23.86 19.60 -12.36
C SER A 43 22.51 20.26 -12.72
N THR A 44 21.75 20.66 -11.71
CA THR A 44 20.58 21.52 -11.89
C THR A 44 21.00 22.99 -11.86
N GLY A 45 20.69 23.73 -12.93
CA GLY A 45 20.71 25.20 -12.94
C GLY A 45 19.69 25.81 -11.96
N PRO A 46 19.77 27.12 -11.68
CA PRO A 46 19.13 27.72 -10.51
C PRO A 46 17.60 27.80 -10.63
N ALA A 47 16.95 27.55 -9.50
CA ALA A 47 15.51 27.61 -9.30
C ALA A 47 14.95 29.04 -9.48
N VAL A 48 13.84 29.15 -10.22
CA VAL A 48 13.01 30.36 -10.30
C VAL A 48 11.89 30.24 -9.28
N GLN A 49 11.83 31.21 -8.36
CA GLN A 49 10.74 31.32 -7.37
C GLN A 49 9.52 32.03 -7.98
N PRO A 50 8.28 31.57 -7.74
CA PRO A 50 7.10 32.38 -7.99
C PRO A 50 6.63 33.07 -6.70
N THR A 51 6.64 34.40 -6.74
CA THR A 51 5.92 35.28 -5.81
C THR A 51 4.46 35.39 -6.24
N GLY A 52 3.50 35.13 -5.33
CA GLY A 52 2.07 35.21 -5.64
C GLY A 52 1.22 35.42 -4.40
N VAL A 53 0.57 36.58 -4.36
CA VAL A 53 -0.18 37.17 -3.24
C VAL A 53 -1.57 36.54 -3.08
N ILE A 54 -1.99 36.29 -1.84
CA ILE A 54 -3.33 35.82 -1.45
C ILE A 54 -4.27 37.02 -1.22
N PRO A 55 -5.51 37.03 -1.77
CA PRO A 55 -6.59 37.84 -1.24
C PRO A 55 -7.55 36.99 -0.38
N THR A 56 -7.82 37.53 0.80
CA THR A 56 -8.76 37.08 1.83
C THR A 56 -10.22 37.22 1.39
N GLY A 57 -11.00 36.15 1.50
CA GLY A 57 -12.45 36.13 1.29
C GLY A 57 -13.17 35.59 2.52
N VAL A 58 -13.94 36.47 3.16
CA VAL A 58 -14.79 36.23 4.33
C VAL A 58 -16.04 35.43 3.93
N LEU A 59 -16.36 34.35 4.63
CA LEU A 59 -17.69 33.75 4.59
C LEU A 59 -18.21 33.38 5.99
N THR A 60 -19.50 33.67 6.13
CA THR A 60 -20.36 33.83 7.30
C THR A 60 -20.64 32.55 8.07
N THR A 61 -20.77 32.70 9.39
CA THR A 61 -21.27 31.69 10.33
C THR A 61 -22.78 31.50 10.19
N ALA A 62 -23.22 30.27 9.88
CA ALA A 62 -24.61 29.83 10.05
C ALA A 62 -24.63 28.68 11.05
N ALA A 63 -25.22 28.92 12.22
CA ALA A 63 -25.49 27.92 13.23
C ALA A 63 -26.67 27.04 12.79
N ALA A 64 -26.48 25.72 12.79
CA ALA A 64 -27.54 24.74 12.59
C ALA A 64 -27.74 23.94 13.89
N THR A 65 -28.96 24.04 14.42
CA THR A 65 -29.48 23.31 15.57
C THR A 65 -29.67 21.83 15.23
N ALA A 66 -29.15 20.95 16.08
CA ALA A 66 -29.35 19.50 16.00
C ALA A 66 -30.75 19.08 16.50
N PRO A 67 -31.36 18.06 15.89
CA PRO A 67 -32.23 17.15 16.60
C PRO A 67 -31.58 15.77 16.71
N ALA A 68 -31.56 15.24 17.94
CA ALA A 68 -31.25 13.84 18.21
C ALA A 68 -32.48 12.99 17.89
N THR A 69 -32.36 11.92 17.11
CA THR A 69 -32.91 10.59 17.47
C THR A 69 -32.52 9.45 16.53
N THR A 70 -32.25 8.31 17.18
CA THR A 70 -32.50 6.91 16.76
C THR A 70 -31.48 6.21 15.86
N SER A 71 -30.75 5.32 16.53
CA SER A 71 -30.01 4.18 16.01
C SER A 71 -30.82 3.30 15.05
N THR A 72 -30.30 3.14 13.83
CA THR A 72 -30.57 1.98 12.98
C THR A 72 -29.22 1.45 12.48
N GLN A 73 -28.91 0.22 12.86
CA GLN A 73 -27.88 -0.58 12.21
C GLN A 73 -28.27 -0.79 10.74
N SER A 74 -27.34 -0.55 9.82
CA SER A 74 -27.44 -0.91 8.40
C SER A 74 -26.04 -1.39 8.01
N ALA A 75 -25.83 -2.70 7.92
CA ALA A 75 -26.02 -3.52 6.71
C ALA A 75 -25.19 -2.97 5.53
N GLY A 76 -24.22 -3.77 5.10
CA GLY A 76 -23.19 -3.43 4.12
C GLY A 76 -23.70 -2.71 2.87
N GLY A 77 -23.07 -1.58 2.58
CA GLY A 77 -23.14 -0.94 1.27
C GLY A 77 -22.12 -1.60 0.36
N ASN A 78 -22.57 -2.59 -0.42
CA ASN A 78 -21.83 -3.11 -1.57
C ASN A 78 -21.84 -2.03 -2.66
N SER A 79 -20.93 -1.05 -2.58
CA SER A 79 -20.50 -0.32 -3.76
C SER A 79 -19.70 -1.30 -4.59
N SER A 80 -20.37 -2.06 -5.45
CA SER A 80 -19.69 -2.96 -6.36
C SER A 80 -18.82 -2.11 -7.27
N VAL A 81 -17.52 -2.06 -7.00
CA VAL A 81 -16.52 -1.72 -8.00
C VAL A 81 -16.89 -2.55 -9.23
N GLY A 82 -17.19 -1.89 -10.35
CA GLY A 82 -17.58 -2.59 -11.59
C GLY A 82 -16.54 -3.65 -11.95
N SER A 83 -16.89 -4.65 -12.76
CA SER A 83 -15.97 -5.73 -13.12
C SER A 83 -14.59 -5.19 -13.56
N VAL A 84 -13.59 -5.31 -12.68
CA VAL A 84 -12.24 -4.78 -12.96
C VAL A 84 -11.56 -5.74 -13.92
N SER A 85 -11.15 -5.24 -15.08
CA SER A 85 -10.38 -6.00 -16.06
C SER A 85 -8.90 -5.76 -15.83
N THR A 86 -8.11 -6.82 -15.71
CA THR A 86 -6.65 -6.79 -15.66
C THR A 86 -6.06 -7.25 -16.99
N LYS A 87 -4.89 -6.74 -17.39
CA LYS A 87 -4.22 -7.18 -18.64
C LYS A 87 -3.51 -8.53 -18.46
N GLY A 88 -2.95 -8.76 -17.29
CA GLY A 88 -2.25 -10.00 -16.91
C GLY A 88 -3.06 -10.84 -15.92
N SER A 89 -2.77 -12.14 -15.94
CA SER A 89 -3.21 -13.08 -14.92
C SER A 89 -2.12 -14.13 -14.63
N VAL A 90 -2.04 -14.60 -13.39
CA VAL A 90 -1.10 -15.65 -12.98
C VAL A 90 -1.55 -17.01 -13.53
N THR A 91 -0.60 -17.78 -14.06
CA THR A 91 -0.86 -19.09 -14.70
C THR A 91 -0.23 -20.28 -13.98
N GLY A 92 0.70 -20.04 -13.06
CA GLY A 92 1.40 -21.07 -12.28
C GLY A 92 0.60 -21.62 -11.10
N SER A 93 1.21 -22.52 -10.33
CA SER A 93 0.61 -23.16 -9.15
C SER A 93 0.27 -22.18 -8.02
N VAL A 94 0.90 -21.01 -8.01
CA VAL A 94 0.65 -19.94 -7.04
C VAL A 94 -0.56 -19.07 -7.38
N ALA A 95 -1.22 -19.30 -8.52
CA ALA A 95 -2.43 -18.56 -8.90
C ALA A 95 -3.57 -18.83 -7.89
N VAL A 96 -4.18 -17.77 -7.35
CA VAL A 96 -5.36 -17.92 -6.48
C VAL A 96 -6.60 -18.23 -7.33
N SER A 97 -7.50 -19.04 -6.78
CA SER A 97 -8.76 -19.43 -7.45
C SER A 97 -10.01 -18.83 -6.82
N SER A 98 -9.87 -18.29 -5.61
CA SER A 98 -10.92 -17.62 -4.84
C SER A 98 -10.29 -16.65 -3.85
N ILE A 99 -11.05 -15.64 -3.43
CA ILE A 99 -10.68 -14.72 -2.35
C ILE A 99 -11.11 -15.29 -0.99
N ASN A 100 -10.26 -15.13 0.01
CA ASN A 100 -10.52 -15.51 1.40
C ASN A 100 -9.70 -14.60 2.31
N ASP A 101 -10.36 -13.75 3.09
CA ASP A 101 -9.65 -12.73 3.89
C ASP A 101 -9.00 -13.29 5.15
N GLN A 102 -9.37 -14.52 5.51
CA GLN A 102 -8.79 -15.26 6.64
C GLN A 102 -7.66 -16.19 6.18
N ASP A 103 -7.03 -15.87 5.06
CA ASP A 103 -5.95 -16.65 4.46
C ASP A 103 -4.60 -16.39 5.12
N GLY A 104 -4.20 -17.22 6.08
CA GLY A 104 -2.87 -17.11 6.67
C GLY A 104 -2.87 -17.48 8.14
N ASN A 105 -1.84 -17.02 8.83
CA ASN A 105 -1.57 -17.35 10.23
C ASN A 105 -1.84 -16.15 11.16
N GLY A 106 -3.08 -15.66 11.12
CA GLY A 106 -3.54 -14.52 11.93
C GLY A 106 -2.83 -13.22 11.57
N ALA A 107 -2.62 -12.35 12.56
CA ALA A 107 -2.13 -10.99 12.33
C ALA A 107 -0.62 -10.86 12.02
N GLY A 108 0.13 -11.96 12.08
CA GLY A 108 1.58 -11.89 12.01
C GLY A 108 2.19 -11.14 13.20
N THR A 109 3.32 -10.46 12.99
CA THR A 109 4.00 -9.69 14.04
C THR A 109 4.61 -8.43 13.45
N ASP A 110 4.43 -7.29 14.14
CA ASP A 110 5.14 -6.06 13.82
C ASP A 110 6.62 -6.16 14.22
N ALA A 111 7.38 -6.87 13.40
CA ALA A 111 8.80 -7.12 13.55
C ALA A 111 9.45 -7.17 12.17
N TYR A 112 10.76 -6.94 12.13
CA TYR A 112 11.53 -7.01 10.90
C TYR A 112 12.61 -8.10 10.99
N LYS A 113 12.65 -8.98 9.99
CA LYS A 113 13.72 -9.92 9.71
C LYS A 113 14.36 -9.59 8.38
N PHE A 114 15.66 -9.34 8.37
CA PHE A 114 16.37 -9.11 7.11
C PHE A 114 16.55 -10.43 6.35
N TYR A 115 16.08 -10.49 5.11
CA TYR A 115 16.20 -11.64 4.22
C TYR A 115 17.17 -11.34 3.08
N GLU A 116 18.05 -12.30 2.79
CA GLU A 116 19.00 -12.26 1.67
C GLU A 116 18.85 -13.51 0.80
N GLY A 117 19.41 -13.50 -0.42
CA GLY A 117 19.38 -14.63 -1.33
C GLY A 117 18.16 -14.63 -2.25
N ASP A 118 17.68 -15.82 -2.60
CA ASP A 118 16.86 -16.05 -3.79
C ASP A 118 15.34 -16.06 -3.56
N GLY A 119 14.88 -15.72 -2.36
CA GLY A 119 13.46 -15.79 -2.01
C GLY A 119 12.98 -17.19 -1.60
N SER A 120 13.83 -18.21 -1.63
CA SER A 120 13.40 -19.56 -1.25
C SER A 120 13.25 -19.71 0.27
N THR A 121 12.33 -20.60 0.67
CA THR A 121 12.20 -21.00 2.08
C THR A 121 13.48 -21.66 2.61
N GLY A 122 14.25 -22.32 1.73
CA GLY A 122 15.58 -22.85 2.05
C GLY A 122 16.60 -21.77 2.41
N ALA A 123 16.49 -20.57 1.84
CA ALA A 123 17.24 -19.38 2.22
C ALA A 123 16.64 -18.65 3.45
N GLY A 124 15.59 -19.21 4.07
CA GLY A 124 14.98 -18.71 5.29
C GLY A 124 13.87 -17.66 5.09
N TRP A 125 13.42 -17.45 3.84
CA TRP A 125 12.26 -16.61 3.50
C TRP A 125 10.94 -17.26 3.96
N PRO A 126 9.88 -16.47 4.26
CA PRO A 126 8.63 -17.03 4.75
C PRO A 126 7.92 -17.85 3.68
N ALA A 127 7.26 -18.94 4.08
CA ALA A 127 6.28 -19.63 3.24
C ALA A 127 4.95 -18.88 3.23
N THR A 128 4.06 -19.19 2.29
CA THR A 128 2.70 -18.60 2.25
C THR A 128 1.87 -18.91 3.51
N THR A 129 2.20 -20.00 4.22
CA THR A 129 1.60 -20.36 5.52
C THR A 129 2.09 -19.50 6.68
N ASP A 130 3.19 -18.79 6.51
CA ASP A 130 3.72 -17.86 7.53
C ASP A 130 3.15 -16.45 7.36
N TRP A 131 2.47 -16.19 6.24
CA TRP A 131 1.90 -14.88 5.95
C TRP A 131 0.72 -14.59 6.88
N ALA A 132 0.55 -13.31 7.22
CA ALA A 132 -0.63 -12.80 7.89
C ALA A 132 -1.88 -12.99 7.00
N SER A 133 -3.06 -13.04 7.62
CA SER A 133 -4.33 -13.00 6.88
C SER A 133 -4.51 -11.65 6.19
N PHE A 134 -5.17 -11.60 5.03
CA PHE A 134 -5.44 -10.31 4.38
C PHE A 134 -6.24 -9.37 5.28
N ASN A 135 -7.27 -9.85 5.95
CA ASN A 135 -8.07 -9.05 6.87
C ASN A 135 -7.20 -8.43 7.98
N ASP A 136 -6.36 -9.23 8.64
CA ASP A 136 -5.51 -8.70 9.70
C ASP A 136 -4.43 -7.76 9.16
N MET A 137 -3.86 -8.06 7.99
CA MET A 137 -2.85 -7.24 7.36
C MET A 137 -3.43 -5.88 6.92
N PHE A 138 -4.65 -5.87 6.40
CA PHE A 138 -5.37 -4.64 6.03
C PHE A 138 -5.70 -3.81 7.28
N GLU A 139 -6.30 -4.42 8.31
CA GLU A 139 -6.63 -3.72 9.55
C GLU A 139 -5.39 -3.14 10.25
N ALA A 140 -4.27 -3.87 10.27
CA ALA A 140 -3.01 -3.39 10.85
C ALA A 140 -2.44 -2.16 10.10
N ASN A 141 -2.72 -2.02 8.81
CA ASN A 141 -2.21 -0.92 7.98
C ASN A 141 -3.17 0.28 7.86
N LYS A 142 -4.45 0.18 8.29
CA LYS A 142 -5.44 1.25 8.14
C LYS A 142 -5.00 2.58 8.74
N ALA A 143 -4.39 2.58 9.93
CA ALA A 143 -3.92 3.81 10.56
C ALA A 143 -2.82 4.50 9.73
N VAL A 144 -1.97 3.72 9.07
CA VAL A 144 -0.94 4.24 8.16
C VAL A 144 -1.62 4.79 6.90
N MET A 145 -2.51 4.04 6.27
CA MET A 145 -3.24 4.50 5.06
C MET A 145 -4.06 5.77 5.33
N LYS A 146 -4.59 5.94 6.55
CA LYS A 146 -5.35 7.13 6.94
C LYS A 146 -4.52 8.41 6.98
N THR A 147 -3.21 8.30 7.19
CA THR A 147 -2.36 9.46 7.52
C THR A 147 -1.12 9.60 6.64
N SER A 148 -0.82 8.61 5.80
CA SER A 148 0.42 8.57 5.00
C SER A 148 0.50 9.71 3.99
N CYS A 149 -0.62 10.10 3.37
CA CYS A 149 -0.66 11.20 2.43
C CYS A 149 -0.16 12.52 3.03
N SER A 150 -0.65 12.92 4.21
CA SER A 150 -0.21 14.17 4.83
C SER A 150 1.15 14.02 5.50
N SER A 151 1.35 12.93 6.24
CA SER A 151 2.55 12.74 7.07
C SER A 151 3.81 12.49 6.24
N ILE A 152 3.68 11.86 5.09
CA ILE A 152 4.80 11.48 4.22
C ILE A 152 4.88 12.39 3.00
N PHE A 153 3.75 12.59 2.29
CA PHE A 153 3.73 13.24 0.98
C PHE A 153 3.24 14.69 1.00
N GLY A 154 2.77 15.20 2.13
CA GLY A 154 2.31 16.59 2.27
C GLY A 154 1.04 16.91 1.48
N VAL A 155 0.20 15.91 1.17
CA VAL A 155 -1.08 16.06 0.44
C VAL A 155 -2.25 15.63 1.34
N PRO A 156 -3.51 15.97 0.99
CA PRO A 156 -4.67 15.60 1.82
C PRO A 156 -4.77 14.09 2.09
N ASP A 157 -5.10 13.76 3.34
CA ASP A 157 -5.26 12.37 3.79
C ASP A 157 -6.43 11.64 3.14
N ASN A 158 -6.35 10.31 3.16
CA ASN A 158 -7.42 9.44 2.70
C ASN A 158 -8.64 9.55 3.63
N SER A 159 -9.82 9.62 3.03
CA SER A 159 -11.10 9.37 3.69
C SER A 159 -11.28 7.88 4.04
N ASP A 160 -12.27 7.54 4.87
CA ASP A 160 -12.55 6.12 5.17
C ASP A 160 -13.14 5.41 3.95
N GLU A 161 -13.89 6.16 3.13
CA GLU A 161 -14.45 5.70 1.87
C GLU A 161 -13.35 5.33 0.88
N GLU A 162 -12.30 6.15 0.74
CA GLU A 162 -11.16 5.82 -0.12
C GLU A 162 -10.36 4.61 0.38
N ILE A 163 -10.25 4.43 1.69
CA ILE A 163 -9.63 3.23 2.27
C ILE A 163 -10.49 2.00 1.96
N SER A 164 -11.82 2.10 2.06
CA SER A 164 -12.74 1.03 1.63
C SER A 164 -12.58 0.73 0.15
N ALA A 165 -12.47 1.76 -0.70
CA ALA A 165 -12.26 1.59 -2.13
C ALA A 165 -10.92 0.88 -2.44
N ILE A 166 -9.86 1.12 -1.67
CA ILE A 166 -8.61 0.36 -1.77
C ILE A 166 -8.85 -1.12 -1.45
N HIS A 167 -9.54 -1.44 -0.35
CA HIS A 167 -9.86 -2.81 0.04
C HIS A 167 -10.63 -3.56 -1.07
N ASP A 168 -11.76 -3.00 -1.48
CA ASP A 168 -12.67 -3.62 -2.43
C ASP A 168 -12.01 -3.78 -3.81
N SER A 169 -11.17 -2.81 -4.20
CA SER A 169 -10.39 -2.88 -5.43
C SER A 169 -9.30 -3.96 -5.38
N ILE A 170 -8.63 -4.16 -4.24
CA ILE A 170 -7.65 -5.23 -4.07
C ILE A 170 -8.32 -6.59 -4.27
N GLU A 171 -9.47 -6.85 -3.64
CA GLU A 171 -10.20 -8.12 -3.79
C GLU A 171 -10.64 -8.35 -5.23
N ALA A 172 -11.23 -7.34 -5.87
CA ALA A 172 -11.69 -7.43 -7.25
C ALA A 172 -10.54 -7.70 -8.22
N VAL A 173 -9.41 -7.00 -8.06
CA VAL A 173 -8.22 -7.15 -8.89
C VAL A 173 -7.52 -8.48 -8.62
N ALA A 174 -7.45 -8.94 -7.37
CA ALA A 174 -6.93 -10.26 -7.02
C ALA A 174 -7.75 -11.37 -7.69
N GLN A 175 -9.07 -11.26 -7.69
CA GLN A 175 -9.95 -12.23 -8.34
C GLN A 175 -9.76 -12.25 -9.87
N ALA A 176 -9.57 -11.09 -10.50
CA ALA A 176 -9.37 -10.97 -11.94
C ALA A 176 -7.98 -11.43 -12.39
N SER A 177 -6.93 -11.02 -11.67
CA SER A 177 -5.54 -11.32 -12.00
C SER A 177 -5.05 -12.66 -11.46
N LYS A 178 -5.73 -13.26 -10.49
CA LYS A 178 -5.26 -14.43 -9.74
C LYS A 178 -3.95 -14.18 -8.96
N VAL A 179 -3.63 -12.92 -8.68
CA VAL A 179 -2.58 -12.53 -7.73
C VAL A 179 -3.15 -12.60 -6.32
N ASP A 180 -2.36 -13.09 -5.37
CA ASP A 180 -2.74 -13.13 -3.97
C ASP A 180 -2.95 -11.70 -3.42
N HIS A 181 -4.12 -11.41 -2.86
CA HIS A 181 -4.48 -10.09 -2.37
C HIS A 181 -3.58 -9.55 -1.25
N ARG A 182 -2.96 -10.43 -0.45
CA ARG A 182 -1.96 -10.03 0.54
C ARG A 182 -0.73 -9.44 -0.15
N PHE A 183 -0.32 -10.03 -1.26
CA PHE A 183 0.81 -9.53 -2.03
C PHE A 183 0.50 -8.17 -2.68
N ILE A 184 -0.71 -7.97 -3.20
CA ILE A 184 -1.15 -6.67 -3.74
C ILE A 184 -1.08 -5.59 -2.64
N LEU A 185 -1.63 -5.86 -1.46
CA LEU A 185 -1.56 -4.92 -0.33
C LEU A 185 -0.12 -4.65 0.10
N ALA A 186 0.73 -5.68 0.17
CA ALA A 186 2.14 -5.50 0.53
C ALA A 186 2.87 -4.55 -0.44
N ILE A 187 2.57 -4.61 -1.74
CA ILE A 187 3.13 -3.72 -2.75
C ILE A 187 2.55 -2.31 -2.63
N ILE A 188 1.24 -2.13 -2.44
CA ILE A 188 0.63 -0.81 -2.17
C ILE A 188 1.30 -0.15 -0.96
N MET A 189 1.50 -0.92 0.11
CA MET A 189 2.17 -0.42 1.31
C MET A 189 3.65 -0.16 1.09
N GLN A 190 4.33 -0.90 0.20
CA GLN A 190 5.71 -0.63 -0.18
C GLN A 190 5.82 0.69 -0.95
N GLU A 191 4.98 0.88 -1.96
CA GLU A 191 5.08 1.99 -2.93
C GLU A 191 4.59 3.32 -2.39
N SER A 192 3.42 3.32 -1.73
CA SER A 192 2.74 4.57 -1.36
C SER A 192 2.28 4.63 0.08
N LYS A 193 2.49 3.55 0.86
CA LYS A 193 1.88 3.39 2.20
C LYS A 193 0.36 3.61 2.15
N GLY A 194 -0.26 3.26 1.01
CA GLY A 194 -1.68 3.42 0.70
C GLY A 194 -2.14 4.85 0.40
N CYS A 195 -1.26 5.82 0.19
CA CYS A 195 -1.70 7.17 -0.17
C CYS A 195 -2.23 7.23 -1.61
N VAL A 196 -3.53 7.44 -1.80
CA VAL A 196 -4.15 7.50 -3.15
C VAL A 196 -3.69 8.72 -3.97
N ARG A 197 -3.05 9.68 -3.31
CA ARG A 197 -2.51 10.93 -3.89
C ARG A 197 -0.99 10.97 -3.89
N VAL A 198 -0.32 9.83 -3.77
CA VAL A 198 1.13 9.76 -3.96
C VAL A 198 1.47 10.41 -5.30
N LYS A 199 2.49 11.29 -5.29
CA LYS A 199 2.84 12.05 -6.51
C LYS A 199 3.32 11.05 -7.55
N THR A 200 2.77 11.17 -8.76
CA THR A 200 3.29 10.47 -9.92
C THR A 200 4.76 10.82 -10.10
N THR A 201 5.64 9.83 -10.11
CA THR A 201 7.07 10.04 -10.35
C THR A 201 7.39 9.95 -11.84
N ASN A 202 8.44 10.62 -12.29
CA ASN A 202 8.85 10.61 -13.69
C ASN A 202 10.36 10.83 -13.82
N TYR A 203 11.07 9.74 -14.12
CA TYR A 203 12.53 9.74 -14.31
C TYR A 203 12.92 9.27 -15.72
N GLY A 204 12.06 9.56 -16.71
CA GLY A 204 12.15 9.05 -18.07
C GLY A 204 11.06 8.03 -18.41
N VAL A 205 10.46 7.43 -17.38
CA VAL A 205 9.20 6.68 -17.41
C VAL A 205 8.32 7.23 -16.30
N ARG A 206 7.02 7.37 -16.57
CA ARG A 206 6.03 7.84 -15.61
C ARG A 206 5.55 6.68 -14.75
N ASN A 207 5.55 6.85 -13.43
CA ASN A 207 5.07 5.84 -12.49
C ASN A 207 3.95 6.43 -11.63
N PRO A 208 2.67 6.26 -12.01
CA PRO A 208 1.55 6.90 -11.34
C PRO A 208 0.93 6.05 -10.23
N GLY A 209 0.05 6.68 -9.45
CA GLY A 209 -0.91 5.98 -8.62
C GLY A 209 -0.35 5.22 -7.41
N LEU A 210 -1.25 4.52 -6.72
CA LEU A 210 -1.02 3.78 -5.47
C LEU A 210 0.14 2.79 -5.52
N MET A 211 0.36 2.18 -6.69
CA MET A 211 1.36 1.13 -6.89
C MET A 211 2.56 1.63 -7.71
N GLN A 212 2.65 2.93 -8.03
CA GLN A 212 3.73 3.51 -8.84
C GLN A 212 4.02 2.66 -10.09
N ASP A 213 2.98 2.26 -10.80
CA ASP A 213 3.06 1.24 -11.86
C ASP A 213 3.74 1.76 -13.14
N HIS A 214 4.20 0.88 -14.01
CA HIS A 214 5.02 1.28 -15.16
C HIS A 214 4.19 1.91 -16.28
N ASP A 215 4.28 3.24 -16.43
CA ASP A 215 3.62 4.03 -17.48
C ASP A 215 2.10 3.81 -17.54
N GLY A 216 1.46 3.73 -16.38
CA GLY A 216 0.01 3.70 -16.24
C GLY A 216 -0.64 5.03 -16.56
N GLU A 217 -1.97 5.04 -16.50
CA GLU A 217 -2.79 6.22 -16.75
C GLU A 217 -3.34 6.79 -15.44
N ALA A 218 -3.77 5.94 -14.51
CA ALA A 218 -4.55 6.33 -13.36
C ALA A 218 -3.73 7.03 -12.26
N THR A 219 -4.15 8.22 -11.87
CA THR A 219 -3.54 8.96 -10.75
C THR A 219 -4.52 9.98 -10.19
N CYS A 220 -4.40 10.27 -8.89
CA CYS A 220 -5.06 11.39 -8.24
C CYS A 220 -4.07 12.51 -7.87
N ASN A 221 -2.81 12.41 -8.33
CA ASN A 221 -1.80 13.45 -8.20
C ASN A 221 -0.82 13.38 -9.39
N ASP A 222 -1.22 14.04 -10.48
CA ASP A 222 -0.58 13.92 -11.79
C ASP A 222 0.64 14.86 -11.92
N ASP A 223 1.73 14.39 -12.51
CA ASP A 223 2.96 15.14 -12.75
C ASP A 223 2.84 16.16 -13.90
N LYS A 224 2.01 15.86 -14.90
CA LYS A 224 1.78 16.69 -16.10
C LYS A 224 0.82 17.83 -15.81
N THR A 225 -0.27 17.58 -15.07
CA THR A 225 -1.30 18.60 -14.76
C THR A 225 -1.04 19.32 -13.45
N ASN A 226 -0.27 18.72 -12.53
CA ASN A 226 -0.11 19.18 -11.15
C ASN A 226 -1.43 19.33 -10.39
N GLN A 227 -2.46 18.59 -10.80
CA GLN A 227 -3.75 18.54 -10.12
C GLN A 227 -3.79 17.40 -9.10
N ILE A 228 -4.40 17.70 -7.96
CA ILE A 228 -4.70 16.73 -6.91
C ILE A 228 -6.21 16.56 -6.83
N SER A 229 -6.70 15.32 -6.89
CA SER A 229 -8.12 14.99 -6.75
C SER A 229 -8.47 14.66 -5.31
N THR A 230 -9.43 15.40 -4.74
CA THR A 230 -9.94 15.18 -3.37
C THR A 230 -11.47 15.33 -3.31
N PRO A 231 -12.24 14.24 -3.12
CA PRO A 231 -11.79 12.83 -3.00
C PRO A 231 -11.18 12.28 -4.31
N CYS A 232 -10.42 11.20 -4.19
CA CYS A 232 -9.93 10.40 -5.31
C CYS A 232 -11.06 9.44 -5.72
N PRO A 233 -11.51 9.42 -6.98
CA PRO A 233 -12.63 8.58 -7.39
C PRO A 233 -12.34 7.09 -7.24
N ASP A 234 -13.33 6.31 -6.80
CA ASP A 234 -13.22 4.85 -6.61
C ASP A 234 -12.73 4.13 -7.88
N ASP A 235 -13.27 4.48 -9.05
CA ASP A 235 -12.84 3.91 -10.33
C ASP A 235 -11.37 4.22 -10.65
N THR A 236 -10.87 5.39 -10.21
CA THR A 236 -9.46 5.75 -10.36
C THR A 236 -8.59 4.91 -9.41
N ILE A 237 -9.02 4.70 -8.16
CA ILE A 237 -8.34 3.81 -7.20
C ILE A 237 -8.29 2.38 -7.75
N ALA A 238 -9.41 1.86 -8.25
CA ALA A 238 -9.48 0.53 -8.86
C ALA A 238 -8.55 0.40 -10.07
N GLN A 239 -8.49 1.43 -10.92
CA GLN A 239 -7.58 1.44 -12.07
C GLN A 239 -6.11 1.48 -11.65
N MET A 240 -5.71 2.26 -10.65
CA MET A 240 -4.32 2.24 -10.13
C MET A 240 -3.90 0.84 -9.68
N ILE A 241 -4.79 0.13 -8.98
CA ILE A 241 -4.50 -1.21 -8.46
C ILE A 241 -4.51 -2.24 -9.59
N SER A 242 -5.43 -2.10 -10.56
CA SER A 242 -5.49 -2.95 -11.76
C SER A 242 -4.24 -2.81 -12.64
N GLU A 243 -3.76 -1.58 -12.85
CA GLU A 243 -2.56 -1.28 -13.65
C GLU A 243 -1.29 -1.82 -12.96
N GLY A 244 -1.10 -1.60 -11.66
CA GLY A 244 0.03 -2.17 -10.93
C GLY A 244 0.00 -3.69 -10.82
N THR A 245 -1.17 -4.31 -10.66
CA THR A 245 -1.26 -5.76 -10.51
C THR A 245 -1.25 -6.49 -11.85
N GLY A 246 -2.04 -6.00 -12.80
CA GLY A 246 -2.26 -6.61 -14.10
C GLY A 246 -1.36 -6.09 -15.21
N GLY A 247 -0.58 -5.04 -14.96
CA GLY A 247 0.29 -4.40 -15.94
C GLY A 247 -0.44 -3.40 -16.84
N THR A 248 0.36 -2.62 -17.57
CA THR A 248 -0.10 -1.56 -18.47
C THR A 248 0.09 -1.98 -19.93
N ALA A 249 -0.04 -1.04 -20.87
CA ALA A 249 0.32 -1.32 -22.28
C ALA A 249 1.83 -1.28 -22.50
N ALA A 250 2.55 -0.62 -21.60
CA ALA A 250 3.97 -0.30 -21.72
C ALA A 250 4.85 -1.13 -20.77
N GLY A 251 4.27 -1.73 -19.72
CA GLY A 251 5.04 -2.51 -18.76
C GLY A 251 4.24 -3.59 -18.04
N ASP A 252 5.01 -4.50 -17.45
CA ASP A 252 4.52 -5.63 -16.67
C ASP A 252 4.02 -5.20 -15.29
N GLY A 253 2.97 -5.86 -14.82
CA GLY A 253 2.50 -5.77 -13.43
C GLY A 253 2.92 -7.00 -12.63
N LEU A 254 2.40 -7.10 -11.41
CA LEU A 254 2.68 -8.22 -10.49
C LEU A 254 2.39 -9.59 -11.13
N ALA A 255 1.29 -9.74 -11.87
CA ALA A 255 0.92 -11.02 -12.48
C ALA A 255 1.98 -11.51 -13.48
N GLN A 256 2.49 -10.62 -14.32
CA GLN A 256 3.57 -10.91 -15.27
C GLN A 256 4.87 -11.22 -14.54
N GLY A 257 5.22 -10.43 -13.52
CA GLY A 257 6.41 -10.68 -12.68
C GLY A 257 6.39 -12.07 -12.03
N ILE A 258 5.23 -12.50 -11.52
CA ILE A 258 5.06 -13.85 -10.94
C ILE A 258 5.26 -14.93 -12.01
N ASN A 259 4.66 -14.75 -13.19
CA ASN A 259 4.82 -15.69 -14.30
C ASN A 259 6.28 -15.76 -14.77
N GLN A 260 6.97 -14.62 -14.88
CA GLN A 260 8.40 -14.54 -15.24
C GLN A 260 9.29 -15.23 -14.21
N ALA A 261 8.93 -15.14 -12.93
CA ALA A 261 9.61 -15.86 -11.84
C ALA A 261 9.33 -17.37 -11.82
N GLY A 262 8.50 -17.87 -12.74
CA GLY A 262 8.13 -19.27 -12.92
C GLY A 262 6.82 -19.68 -12.26
N GLY A 263 6.31 -18.91 -11.28
CA GLY A 263 4.99 -19.11 -10.69
C GLY A 263 4.76 -20.45 -9.97
N ASN A 264 5.82 -21.15 -9.55
CA ASN A 264 5.72 -22.54 -9.07
C ASN A 264 5.76 -22.70 -7.55
N ASP A 265 6.30 -21.72 -6.83
CA ASP A 265 6.44 -21.73 -5.38
C ASP A 265 6.42 -20.30 -4.82
N VAL A 266 6.46 -20.18 -3.49
CA VAL A 266 6.40 -18.87 -2.79
C VAL A 266 7.50 -17.90 -3.22
N SER A 267 8.67 -18.38 -3.65
CA SER A 267 9.75 -17.51 -4.11
C SER A 267 9.35 -16.70 -5.33
N ALA A 268 8.34 -17.14 -6.10
CA ALA A 268 7.81 -16.41 -7.24
C ALA A 268 7.27 -15.02 -6.83
N PHE A 269 6.69 -14.87 -5.64
CA PHE A 269 6.22 -13.57 -5.16
C PHE A 269 7.38 -12.62 -4.80
N TYR A 270 8.40 -13.11 -4.12
CA TYR A 270 9.56 -12.27 -3.76
C TYR A 270 10.41 -11.90 -4.99
N LYS A 271 10.56 -12.84 -5.93
CA LYS A 271 11.15 -12.60 -7.24
C LYS A 271 10.31 -11.60 -8.05
N ALA A 272 8.99 -11.72 -8.04
CA ALA A 272 8.10 -10.77 -8.69
C ALA A 272 8.20 -9.37 -8.07
N ALA A 273 8.30 -9.25 -6.74
CA ALA A 273 8.54 -7.97 -6.08
C ALA A 273 9.86 -7.34 -6.57
N ARG A 274 10.91 -8.16 -6.72
CA ARG A 274 12.19 -7.70 -7.26
C ARG A 274 12.07 -7.25 -8.72
N ILE A 275 11.36 -8.02 -9.55
CA ILE A 275 11.10 -7.68 -10.96
C ILE A 275 10.28 -6.39 -11.06
N TYR A 276 9.26 -6.22 -10.21
CA TYR A 276 8.43 -5.02 -10.17
C TYR A 276 9.27 -3.78 -9.85
N ASN A 277 10.18 -3.88 -8.88
CA ASN A 277 11.05 -2.79 -8.48
C ASN A 277 12.16 -2.45 -9.49
N SER A 278 12.86 -3.44 -10.04
CA SER A 278 14.07 -3.22 -10.85
C SER A 278 13.98 -3.70 -12.30
N GLY A 279 12.83 -4.19 -12.74
CA GLY A 279 12.60 -4.79 -14.07
C GLY A 279 13.35 -6.11 -14.31
N SER A 280 14.14 -6.58 -13.35
CA SER A 280 15.01 -7.74 -13.49
C SER A 280 15.50 -8.25 -12.14
N ILE A 281 16.02 -9.47 -12.14
CA ILE A 281 16.75 -10.07 -11.02
C ILE A 281 18.24 -10.08 -11.40
N ASP A 282 19.11 -9.80 -10.43
CA ASP A 282 20.56 -9.88 -10.62
C ASP A 282 20.98 -11.27 -11.12
N ALA A 283 22.06 -11.34 -11.91
CA ALA A 283 22.53 -12.60 -12.50
C ALA A 283 22.90 -13.67 -11.45
N SER A 284 23.21 -13.27 -10.21
CA SER A 284 23.45 -14.20 -9.11
C SER A 284 22.16 -14.86 -8.54
N GLY A 285 20.98 -14.33 -8.89
CA GLY A 285 19.70 -14.75 -8.34
C GLY A 285 19.38 -14.14 -6.97
N ASP A 286 20.27 -13.31 -6.43
CA ASP A 286 20.12 -12.63 -5.15
C ASP A 286 19.18 -11.43 -5.27
N LEU A 287 18.08 -11.43 -4.51
CA LEU A 287 17.05 -10.39 -4.56
C LEU A 287 17.51 -9.09 -3.90
N GLY A 288 18.61 -9.13 -3.12
CA GLY A 288 19.24 -7.95 -2.52
C GLY A 288 20.24 -7.24 -3.42
N LYS A 289 20.43 -7.66 -4.68
CA LYS A 289 21.44 -7.11 -5.61
C LYS A 289 20.83 -6.56 -6.88
N GLY A 290 21.59 -5.74 -7.60
CA GLY A 290 21.20 -5.17 -8.89
C GLY A 290 21.05 -3.66 -8.81
N ILE A 291 20.08 -3.11 -9.53
CA ILE A 291 19.74 -1.68 -9.52
C ILE A 291 18.52 -1.40 -8.62
N ALA A 292 18.12 -0.13 -8.46
CA ALA A 292 16.97 0.26 -7.64
C ALA A 292 17.11 -0.13 -6.15
N THR A 293 15.99 -0.29 -5.43
CA THR A 293 15.97 -0.47 -3.97
C THR A 293 16.35 -1.91 -3.61
N HIS A 294 17.48 -2.10 -2.93
CA HIS A 294 18.01 -3.43 -2.63
C HIS A 294 17.17 -4.17 -1.59
N CYS A 295 16.60 -3.47 -0.63
CA CYS A 295 15.79 -4.04 0.44
C CYS A 295 14.37 -4.46 0.01
N TYR A 296 13.95 -4.11 -1.21
CA TYR A 296 12.55 -4.16 -1.63
C TYR A 296 11.89 -5.53 -1.41
N ALA A 297 12.52 -6.62 -1.87
CA ALA A 297 11.96 -7.96 -1.71
C ALA A 297 11.89 -8.38 -0.23
N SER A 298 12.93 -8.08 0.57
CA SER A 298 12.95 -8.36 2.00
C SER A 298 11.85 -7.57 2.73
N ASP A 299 11.70 -6.30 2.40
CA ASP A 299 10.66 -5.41 2.93
C ASP A 299 9.25 -5.94 2.63
N VAL A 300 9.01 -6.43 1.41
CA VAL A 300 7.74 -7.06 1.02
C VAL A 300 7.49 -8.36 1.78
N ALA A 301 8.50 -9.21 1.93
CA ALA A 301 8.40 -10.43 2.74
C ALA A 301 8.02 -10.14 4.20
N ASN A 302 8.54 -9.06 4.78
CA ASN A 302 8.19 -8.65 6.14
C ASN A 302 6.75 -8.13 6.24
N ARG A 303 6.27 -7.35 5.26
CA ARG A 303 4.87 -6.89 5.24
C ARG A 303 3.90 -8.06 5.20
N LEU A 304 4.21 -9.07 4.38
CA LEU A 304 3.44 -10.30 4.30
C LEU A 304 3.39 -11.05 5.63
N THR A 305 4.37 -10.86 6.53
CA THR A 305 4.38 -11.44 7.88
C THR A 305 3.89 -10.50 8.99
N GLY A 306 3.25 -9.37 8.64
CA GLY A 306 2.62 -8.45 9.59
C GLY A 306 3.46 -7.23 10.00
N TRP A 307 4.56 -6.94 9.30
CA TRP A 307 5.38 -5.75 9.57
C TRP A 307 4.66 -4.46 9.16
N VAL A 308 4.57 -3.49 10.08
CA VAL A 308 3.97 -2.17 9.84
C VAL A 308 4.91 -1.04 10.28
N ASN A 309 5.27 -0.99 11.57
CA ASN A 309 5.98 0.15 12.18
C ASN A 309 7.33 -0.21 12.78
N ALA A 310 7.67 -1.49 12.94
CA ALA A 310 8.98 -1.85 13.46
C ALA A 310 10.08 -1.22 12.60
N GLN A 311 11.20 -0.87 13.22
CA GLN A 311 12.32 -0.32 12.46
C GLN A 311 12.84 -1.38 11.47
N THR A 312 13.07 -0.98 10.22
CA THR A 312 13.71 -1.87 9.25
C THR A 312 15.10 -2.25 9.75
N GLY A 313 15.41 -3.54 9.64
CA GLY A 313 16.72 -4.12 9.90
C GLY A 313 17.53 -4.34 8.62
N CYS A 314 17.04 -3.89 7.46
CA CYS A 314 17.80 -3.99 6.22
C CYS A 314 18.99 -3.03 6.21
N THR A 315 20.13 -3.48 5.73
CA THR A 315 21.37 -2.68 5.67
C THR A 315 21.92 -2.51 4.25
N LEU A 316 21.16 -2.92 3.23
CA LEU A 316 21.61 -2.87 1.83
C LEU A 316 21.38 -1.50 1.19
N ASP A 317 20.30 -0.83 1.57
CA ASP A 317 20.06 0.55 1.18
C ASP A 317 20.56 1.48 2.29
N PRO A 318 21.08 2.67 1.94
CA PRO A 318 21.47 3.65 2.94
C PRO A 318 20.27 3.92 3.85
N ALA A 319 20.51 4.02 5.16
CA ALA A 319 19.49 4.46 6.08
C ALA A 319 19.02 5.85 5.63
N SER A 320 17.83 5.88 5.05
CA SER A 320 17.06 7.05 4.65
C SER A 320 17.30 8.18 5.65
N ALA A 321 18.00 9.22 5.22
CA ALA A 321 18.27 10.39 6.03
C ALA A 321 16.96 11.16 6.30
#